data_AF-A0A6B2RUX8-F1
#
_entry.id   AF-A0A6B2RUX8-F1
#
_cell.length_a   1.000
_cell.length_b   1.000
_cell.length_c   1.000
_cell.angle_alpha   90.00
_cell.angle_beta   90.00
_cell.angle_gamma   90.00
#
_symmetry.space_group_name_H-M   'P 1'
#
loop_
_entity.id
_entity.type
_entity.pdbx_description
1 polymer ?
#
loop_
_entity_poly.entity_id
_entity_poly.type
_entity_poly.pdbx_seq_one_letter_code
_entity_poly.pdbx_strand_id
1 'polypeptide(L)'
;MNRSDTAGSGANLPALRSHNAALVLELLRTAGEAGISRIELAGRTGLTPQAVSKITARLRADGFAAEAGRRASTGGKPRTVLRLVPGAAHAVGLHLDRDRVS
;
A
#
# COMPACT_ATOMS: atom_id res chain seq x y z
N MET A 1 -29.84 -11.97 33.32
CA MET A 1 -29.81 -12.90 32.17
C MET A 1 -29.20 -12.18 30.96
N ASN A 2 -28.03 -12.66 30.53
CA ASN A 2 -27.16 -12.13 29.47
C ASN A 2 -27.81 -12.10 28.08
N ARG A 3 -27.45 -11.07 27.29
CA ARG A 3 -26.91 -11.28 25.93
C ARG A 3 -25.72 -10.35 25.72
N SER A 4 -24.53 -10.94 25.72
CA SER A 4 -23.27 -10.32 25.37
C SER A 4 -23.24 -10.15 23.85
N ASP A 5 -23.33 -8.91 23.37
CA ASP A 5 -23.12 -8.62 21.95
C ASP A 5 -21.62 -8.71 21.60
N THR A 6 -21.34 -9.76 20.86
CA THR A 6 -20.17 -10.09 20.03
C THR A 6 -19.21 -8.94 19.72
N ALA A 7 -18.23 -8.72 20.59
CA ALA A 7 -17.02 -7.94 20.29
C ALA A 7 -16.08 -8.74 19.36
N GLY A 8 -16.46 -8.91 18.10
CA GLY A 8 -15.73 -9.71 17.10
C GLY A 8 -15.09 -8.92 15.94
N SER A 9 -15.11 -7.59 15.95
CA SER A 9 -14.75 -6.78 14.75
C SER A 9 -13.46 -5.94 14.89
N GLY A 10 -12.86 -5.88 16.08
CA GLY A 10 -11.65 -5.06 16.33
C GLY A 10 -10.31 -5.78 16.07
N ALA A 11 -10.30 -7.12 16.13
CA ALA A 11 -9.07 -7.90 16.23
C ALA A 11 -8.20 -7.90 14.97
N ASN A 12 -8.78 -7.63 13.78
CA ASN A 12 -8.06 -7.77 12.50
C ASN A 12 -7.68 -6.45 11.83
N LEU A 13 -8.00 -5.29 12.43
CA LEU A 13 -7.71 -4.00 11.80
C LEU A 13 -6.19 -3.74 11.57
N PRO A 14 -5.28 -4.09 12.50
CA PRO A 14 -3.84 -3.94 12.25
C PRO A 14 -3.31 -4.88 11.16
N ALA A 15 -3.76 -6.14 11.15
CA ALA A 15 -3.35 -7.14 10.16
C ALA A 15 -3.88 -6.80 8.76
N LEU A 16 -5.15 -6.40 8.63
CA LEU A 16 -5.71 -5.91 7.36
C LEU A 16 -4.97 -4.68 6.83
N ARG A 17 -4.63 -3.72 7.70
CA ARG A 17 -3.84 -2.54 7.29
C ARG A 17 -2.47 -2.94 6.75
N SER A 18 -1.86 -3.97 7.32
CA SER A 18 -0.53 -4.41 6.93
C SER A 18 -0.56 -5.22 5.64
N HIS A 19 -1.56 -6.09 5.47
CA HIS A 19 -1.81 -6.79 4.22
C HIS A 19 -2.03 -5.80 3.05
N ASN A 20 -2.85 -4.77 3.25
CA ASN A 20 -3.10 -3.75 2.22
C ASN A 20 -1.82 -2.98 1.87
N ALA A 21 -0.96 -2.69 2.85
CA ALA A 21 0.32 -2.04 2.61
C ALA A 21 1.28 -2.95 1.82
N ALA A 22 1.30 -4.25 2.11
CA ALA A 22 2.10 -5.23 1.39
C ALA A 22 1.68 -5.32 -0.09
N LEU A 23 0.37 -5.34 -0.39
CA LEU A 23 -0.13 -5.31 -1.77
C LEU A 23 0.33 -4.06 -2.53
N VAL A 24 0.27 -2.88 -1.90
CA VAL A 24 0.72 -1.63 -2.53
C VAL A 24 2.24 -1.63 -2.74
N LEU A 25 3.02 -2.11 -1.77
CA LEU A 25 4.47 -2.22 -1.88
C LEU A 25 4.88 -3.19 -2.99
N GLU A 26 4.20 -4.32 -3.12
CA GLU A 26 4.44 -5.27 -4.20
C GLU A 26 4.25 -4.62 -5.57
N LEU A 27 3.14 -3.91 -5.77
CA LEU A 27 2.86 -3.24 -7.02
C LEU A 27 3.85 -2.12 -7.33
N LEU A 28 4.28 -1.35 -6.32
CA LEU A 28 5.32 -0.34 -6.48
C LEU A 28 6.66 -0.96 -6.87
N ARG A 29 6.99 -2.12 -6.26
CA ARG A 29 8.20 -2.89 -6.57
C ARG A 29 8.16 -3.43 -7.99
N THR A 30 7.07 -4.07 -8.41
CA THR A 30 6.90 -4.60 -9.78
C THR A 30 6.92 -3.49 -10.83
N ALA A 31 6.40 -2.30 -10.51
CA ALA A 31 6.39 -1.18 -11.44
C ALA A 31 7.80 -0.58 -11.68
N GLY A 32 8.74 -0.79 -10.76
CA GLY A 32 10.12 -0.33 -10.88
C GLY A 32 10.23 1.19 -11.12
N GLU A 33 11.22 1.59 -11.93
CA GLU A 33 11.48 3.01 -12.24
C GLU A 33 10.35 3.69 -13.00
N ALA A 34 9.55 2.92 -13.76
CA ALA A 34 8.38 3.45 -14.44
C ALA A 34 7.32 3.97 -13.47
N GLY A 35 7.27 3.38 -12.26
CA GLY A 35 6.29 3.65 -11.22
C GLY A 35 4.85 3.33 -11.63
N ILE A 36 3.93 3.55 -10.69
CA ILE A 36 2.49 3.27 -10.87
C ILE A 36 1.65 4.39 -10.24
N SER A 37 0.54 4.76 -10.89
CA SER A 37 -0.35 5.80 -10.36
C SER A 37 -1.30 5.26 -9.28
N ARG A 38 -1.86 6.17 -8.46
CA ARG A 38 -2.85 5.82 -7.42
C ARG A 38 -4.11 5.15 -7.97
N ILE A 39 -4.54 5.51 -9.19
CA ILE A 39 -5.72 4.91 -9.84
C ILE A 39 -5.42 3.48 -10.26
N GLU A 40 -4.24 3.25 -10.83
CA GLU A 40 -3.80 1.89 -11.21
C GLU A 40 -3.59 1.01 -9.97
N LEU A 41 -3.03 1.57 -8.89
CA LEU A 41 -2.96 0.89 -7.60
C LEU A 41 -4.36 0.50 -7.10
N ALA A 42 -5.33 1.41 -7.12
CA ALA A 42 -6.71 1.10 -6.71
C ALA A 42 -7.32 -0.02 -7.58
N GLY A 43 -7.17 0.08 -8.91
CA GLY A 43 -7.69 -0.92 -9.84
C GLY A 43 -7.06 -2.30 -9.67
N ARG A 44 -5.74 -2.37 -9.39
CA ARG A 44 -5.01 -3.64 -9.26
C ARG A 44 -5.11 -4.27 -7.86
N THR A 45 -5.32 -3.47 -6.82
CA THR A 45 -5.47 -3.96 -5.43
C THR A 45 -6.92 -4.22 -5.04
N GLY A 46 -7.90 -3.67 -5.76
CA GLY A 46 -9.30 -3.65 -5.35
C GLY A 46 -9.59 -2.71 -4.17
N LEU A 47 -8.60 -1.92 -3.73
CA LEU A 47 -8.77 -0.95 -2.64
C LEU A 47 -9.49 0.31 -3.12
N THR A 48 -10.19 0.96 -2.19
CA THR A 48 -10.78 2.26 -2.48
C THR A 48 -9.71 3.33 -2.77
N PRO A 49 -9.99 4.35 -3.59
CA PRO A 49 -9.05 5.44 -3.84
C PRO A 49 -8.57 6.15 -2.57
N GLN A 50 -9.44 6.24 -1.55
CA GLN A 50 -9.10 6.82 -0.25
C GLN A 50 -8.11 5.92 0.51
N ALA A 51 -8.32 4.60 0.53
CA ALA A 51 -7.40 3.66 1.18
C ALA A 51 -6.01 3.71 0.53
N VAL A 52 -5.95 3.69 -0.80
CA VAL A 52 -4.68 3.84 -1.54
C VAL A 52 -4.01 5.17 -1.22
N SER A 53 -4.77 6.27 -1.16
CA SER A 53 -4.21 7.59 -0.81
C SER A 53 -3.62 7.61 0.61
N LYS A 54 -4.30 7.02 1.59
CA LYS A 54 -3.79 6.90 2.97
C LYS A 54 -2.53 6.04 3.05
N ILE A 55 -2.54 4.88 2.40
CA ILE A 55 -1.40 3.94 2.41
C ILE A 55 -0.18 4.59 1.75
N THR A 56 -0.35 5.15 0.54
CA THR A 56 0.75 5.78 -0.20
C THR A 56 1.29 7.04 0.48
N ALA A 57 0.44 7.82 1.16
CA ALA A 57 0.90 8.93 1.99
C ALA A 57 1.79 8.45 3.15
N ARG A 58 1.39 7.37 3.84
CA ARG A 58 2.18 6.77 4.92
C ARG A 58 3.52 6.23 4.39
N LEU A 59 3.49 5.44 3.31
CA LEU A 59 4.71 4.93 2.68
C LEU A 59 5.67 6.03 2.24
N ARG A 60 5.16 7.19 1.79
CA ARG A 60 6.00 8.36 1.49
C ARG A 60 6.57 9.01 2.73
N ALA A 61 5.76 9.17 3.79
CA ALA A 61 6.21 9.72 5.06
C ALA A 61 7.31 8.85 5.69
N ASP A 62 7.20 7.53 5.54
CA ASP A 62 8.16 6.55 6.04
C ASP A 62 9.38 6.38 5.12
N GLY A 63 9.44 7.07 3.97
CA GLY A 63 10.56 7.00 3.01
C GLY A 63 10.59 5.78 2.09
N PHE A 64 9.55 4.94 2.10
CA PHE A 64 9.44 3.75 1.23
C PHE A 64 9.05 4.09 -0.21
N ALA A 65 8.22 5.12 -0.40
CA ALA A 65 7.73 5.52 -1.71
C ALA A 65 8.11 6.97 -2.01
N ALA A 66 8.42 7.25 -3.27
CA ALA A 66 8.67 8.59 -3.76
C ALA A 66 7.82 8.85 -5.01
N GLU A 67 7.60 10.13 -5.31
CA GLU A 67 7.08 10.48 -6.62
C GLU A 67 8.17 10.19 -7.66
N ALA A 68 7.84 9.41 -8.69
CA ALA A 68 8.75 9.08 -9.80
C ALA A 68 8.94 10.27 -10.78
N GLY A 69 8.50 11.47 -10.38
CA GLY A 69 8.31 12.62 -11.26
C GLY A 69 7.00 12.54 -12.08
N ARG A 70 6.79 13.54 -12.95
CA ARG A 70 5.80 13.43 -14.03
C ARG A 70 6.49 12.70 -15.18
N ARG A 71 6.06 11.48 -15.51
CA ARG A 71 6.43 10.86 -16.80
C ARG A 71 6.19 11.88 -17.92
N ALA A 72 7.13 12.00 -18.87
CA ALA A 72 6.86 12.69 -20.12
C ALA A 72 5.58 12.10 -20.71
N SER A 73 4.56 12.95 -20.81
CA SER A 73 3.22 12.55 -21.18
C SER A 73 3.22 12.15 -22.65
N THR A 74 3.10 10.85 -22.94
CA THR A 74 2.80 10.36 -24.29
C THR A 74 1.31 10.50 -24.62
N GLY A 75 0.67 11.61 -24.21
CA GLY A 75 -0.69 11.99 -24.65
C GLY A 75 -1.80 12.04 -23.59
N GLY A 76 -1.55 12.58 -22.39
CA GLY A 76 -2.61 12.84 -21.39
C GLY A 76 -2.20 13.70 -20.18
N LYS A 77 -3.18 14.14 -19.37
CA LYS A 77 -2.95 14.99 -18.18
C LYS A 77 -1.88 14.37 -17.26
N PRO A 78 -0.86 15.13 -16.78
CA PRO A 78 0.24 14.57 -16.01
C PRO A 78 -0.30 13.85 -14.77
N ARG A 79 -0.06 12.54 -14.67
CA ARG A 79 -0.46 11.73 -13.51
C ARG A 79 0.69 11.72 -12.51
N THR A 80 0.40 11.88 -11.22
CA THR A 80 1.38 11.63 -10.16
C THR A 80 1.66 10.13 -10.11
N VAL A 81 2.89 9.75 -10.45
CA VAL A 81 3.35 8.36 -10.45
C VAL A 81 4.19 8.13 -9.20
N LEU A 82 3.96 7.01 -8.53
CA LEU A 82 4.71 6.60 -7.35
C LEU A 82 5.68 5.48 -7.71
N ARG A 83 6.90 5.52 -7.16
CA ARG A 83 7.87 4.42 -7.23
C ARG A 83 8.33 4.05 -5.83
N LEU A 84 8.79 2.81 -5.67
CA LEU A 84 9.52 2.39 -4.48
C LEU A 84 10.89 3.09 -4.46
N VAL A 85 11.35 3.52 -3.29
CA VAL A 85 12.71 4.06 -3.11
C VAL A 85 13.69 2.89 -3.10
N PRO A 86 14.63 2.78 -4.07
CA PRO A 86 15.65 1.73 -4.06
C PRO A 86 16.48 1.83 -2.78
N GLY A 87 16.72 0.70 -2.09
CA GLY A 87 17.46 0.67 -0.83
C GLY A 87 16.61 0.79 0.45
N ALA A 88 15.36 1.27 0.35
CA ALA A 88 14.39 1.17 1.46
C ALA A 88 13.95 -0.29 1.74
N ALA A 89 14.37 -1.23 0.88
CA ALA A 89 14.04 -2.65 0.86
C ALA A 89 14.41 -3.44 2.14
N HIS A 90 15.24 -2.89 3.03
CA HIS A 90 15.54 -3.55 4.30
C HIS A 90 14.43 -3.40 5.34
N ALA A 91 13.54 -2.40 5.20
CA ALA A 91 12.48 -2.15 6.19
C ALA A 91 11.12 -2.81 5.83
N VAL A 92 11.09 -3.68 4.83
CA VAL A 92 9.89 -4.48 4.43
C VAL A 92 10.07 -5.99 4.68
N GLY A 93 11.25 -6.45 5.10
CA GLY A 93 11.49 -7.84 5.55
C GLY A 93 11.01 -8.15 6.97
N LEU A 94 10.36 -7.20 7.65
CA LEU A 94 9.76 -7.35 8.98
C LEU A 94 8.27 -6.99 8.90
N HIS A 95 7.52 -7.69 8.06
CA HIS A 95 6.10 -7.84 8.36
C HIS A 95 5.97 -8.95 9.41
N LEU A 96 5.76 -8.55 10.67
CA LEU A 96 5.52 -9.47 11.77
C LEU A 96 4.25 -10.29 11.48
N ASP A 97 4.44 -11.51 10.98
CA ASP A 97 3.48 -12.60 11.16
C ASP A 97 3.64 -13.14 12.58
N ARG A 98 2.57 -13.06 13.35
CA ARG A 98 2.33 -13.80 14.60
C ARG A 98 0.83 -13.65 14.88
N ASP A 99 -0.05 -14.64 14.74
CA ASP A 99 0.06 -16.09 14.70
C ASP A 99 -0.84 -16.68 13.61
N ARG A 100 -0.29 -17.52 12.73
CA ARG A 100 -0.75 -18.92 12.61
C ARG A 100 0.13 -19.71 11.65
N VAL A 101 0.74 -20.77 12.19
CA VAL A 101 1.16 -21.96 11.46
C VAL A 101 -0.09 -22.74 11.05
N SER A 102 -0.23 -23.06 9.77
CA SER A 102 -0.96 -24.26 9.32
C SER A 102 -0.37 -24.75 8.02
#